data_AF-A0A5X8XVH1-F1
#
_entry.id   AF-A0A5X8XVH1-F1
#
_cell.length_a   1.000
_cell.length_b   1.000
_cell.length_c   1.000
_cell.angle_alpha   90.00
_cell.angle_beta   90.00
_cell.angle_gamma   90.00
#
_symmetry.space_group_name_H-M   'P 1'
#
loop_
_entity.id
_entity.type
_entity.pdbx_description
1 polymer ?
#
loop_
_entity_poly.entity_id
_entity_poly.type
_entity_poly.pdbx_seq_one_letter_code
_entity_poly.pdbx_strand_id
1 'polypeptide(L)'
;MSEIKSNAIALIEYQFITGEFRGMFDHELEDKLRGKGYAVQQNYTVDMGNGRKWRVDYMITASTGDQCAIEVDRRSPRERSVLKLRMLRDQGIPGFVVLRDGKKPLRYSVDGVDVIRATPFK
;
A
#
# COMPACT_ATOMS: atom_id res chain seq x y z
N MET A 1 -8.10 -13.75 0.99
CA MET A 1 -7.29 -12.52 1.16
C MET A 1 -5.92 -12.94 1.66
N SER A 2 -4.83 -12.47 1.07
CA SER A 2 -3.47 -12.85 1.52
C SER A 2 -3.21 -12.40 2.96
N GLU A 3 -2.53 -13.22 3.76
CA GLU A 3 -2.26 -12.97 5.17
C GLU A 3 -1.36 -11.72 5.36
N ILE A 4 -0.28 -11.59 4.59
CA ILE A 4 0.59 -10.41 4.64
C ILE A 4 -0.18 -9.12 4.33
N LYS A 5 -1.08 -9.15 3.33
CA LYS A 5 -1.92 -7.99 3.00
C LYS A 5 -2.85 -7.62 4.16
N SER A 6 -3.51 -8.61 4.76
CA SER A 6 -4.44 -8.39 5.87
C SER A 6 -3.73 -7.80 7.09
N ASN A 7 -2.56 -8.35 7.42
CA ASN A 7 -1.74 -7.89 8.53
C ASN A 7 -1.16 -6.48 8.30
N ALA A 8 -0.68 -6.20 7.08
CA ALA A 8 -0.20 -4.87 6.72
C ALA A 8 -1.30 -3.82 6.80
N ILE A 9 -2.51 -4.13 6.31
CA ILE A 9 -3.66 -3.24 6.44
C ILE A 9 -3.98 -2.98 7.92
N ALA A 10 -4.02 -4.00 8.77
CA ALA A 10 -4.31 -3.84 10.20
C ALA A 10 -3.29 -2.96 10.94
N LEU A 11 -2.01 -2.98 10.51
CA LEU A 11 -0.96 -2.12 11.07
C LEU A 11 -1.06 -0.67 10.64
N ILE A 12 -1.77 -0.38 9.55
CA ILE A 12 -1.77 0.93 8.90
C ILE A 12 -3.11 1.64 9.09
N GLU A 13 -4.21 0.91 8.99
CA GLU A 13 -5.54 1.50 8.94
C GLU A 13 -5.88 2.21 10.25
N TYR A 14 -6.12 3.52 10.16
CA TYR A 14 -6.35 4.42 11.30
C TYR A 14 -5.19 4.55 12.31
N GLN A 15 -3.99 4.05 12.00
CA GLN A 15 -2.87 3.99 12.94
C GLN A 15 -1.95 5.23 12.93
N PHE A 16 -2.28 6.26 12.15
CA PHE A 16 -1.49 7.49 12.01
C PHE A 16 -2.26 8.70 12.52
N ILE A 17 -1.57 9.61 13.21
CA ILE A 17 -2.17 10.84 13.74
C ILE A 17 -2.49 11.83 12.61
N THR A 18 -1.58 11.97 11.65
CA THR A 18 -1.73 12.87 10.50
C THR A 18 -1.06 12.29 9.26
N GLY A 19 -1.62 12.61 8.10
CA GLY A 19 -1.08 12.28 6.79
C GLY A 19 -0.59 13.49 6.00
N GLU A 20 -0.57 14.68 6.62
CA GLU A 20 -0.25 15.95 5.93
C GLU A 20 1.17 15.97 5.37
N PHE A 21 2.14 15.60 6.20
CA PHE A 21 3.56 15.61 5.85
C PHE A 21 4.00 14.25 5.31
N ARG A 22 4.26 14.20 4.00
CA ARG A 22 4.61 12.94 3.32
C ARG A 22 5.86 12.29 3.90
N GLY A 23 6.93 13.05 4.16
CA GLY A 23 8.18 12.47 4.66
C GLY A 23 8.04 11.83 6.05
N MET A 24 7.32 12.47 6.97
CA MET A 24 7.04 11.89 8.29
C MET A 24 6.14 10.65 8.18
N PHE A 25 5.13 10.72 7.31
CA PHE A 25 4.26 9.59 7.04
C PHE A 25 5.03 8.37 6.50
N ASP A 26 5.88 8.60 5.50
CA ASP A 26 6.70 7.55 4.88
C ASP A 26 7.63 6.90 5.91
N HIS A 27 8.28 7.70 6.76
CA HIS A 27 9.12 7.19 7.86
C HIS A 27 8.35 6.34 8.87
N GLU A 28 7.23 6.84 9.38
CA GLU A 28 6.40 6.10 10.36
C GLU A 28 5.80 4.82 9.75
N LEU A 29 5.41 4.86 8.48
CA LEU A 29 4.91 3.69 7.75
C LEU A 29 5.97 2.60 7.65
N GLU A 30 7.18 2.99 7.25
CA GLU A 30 8.31 2.05 7.18
C GLU A 30 8.64 1.45 8.55
N ASP A 31 8.68 2.26 9.60
CA ASP A 31 8.99 1.80 10.94
C ASP A 31 7.95 0.80 11.46
N LYS A 32 6.65 1.06 11.23
CA LYS A 32 5.59 0.10 11.59
C LYS A 32 5.74 -1.22 10.83
N LEU A 33 6.00 -1.16 9.53
CA LEU A 33 6.14 -2.36 8.68
C LEU A 33 7.39 -3.16 9.02
N ARG A 34 8.55 -2.50 9.20
CA ARG A 34 9.80 -3.14 9.63
C ARG A 34 9.70 -3.66 11.06
N GLY A 35 9.01 -2.94 11.95
CA GLY A 35 8.74 -3.39 13.32
C GLY A 35 7.91 -4.67 13.40
N LYS A 36 7.09 -4.96 12.38
CA LYS A 36 6.41 -6.26 12.23
C LYS A 36 7.33 -7.38 11.73
N GLY A 37 8.53 -7.05 11.26
CA GLY A 37 9.49 -7.99 10.68
C GLY A 37 9.44 -8.10 9.16
N TYR A 38 8.75 -7.19 8.47
CA TYR A 38 8.75 -7.17 7.00
C TYR A 38 10.02 -6.54 6.45
N ALA A 39 10.59 -7.14 5.40
CA ALA A 39 11.53 -6.44 4.55
C ALA A 39 10.76 -5.41 3.71
N VAL A 40 11.19 -4.15 3.75
CA VAL A 40 10.50 -3.03 3.07
C VAL A 40 11.40 -2.47 1.99
N GLN A 41 10.93 -2.52 0.74
CA GLN A 41 11.62 -1.96 -0.42
C GLN A 41 10.79 -0.81 -1.01
N GLN A 42 11.38 0.37 -1.09
CA GLN A 42 10.76 1.54 -1.72
C GLN A 42 10.98 1.55 -3.24
N ASN A 43 10.09 2.25 -3.96
CA ASN A 43 10.23 2.49 -5.39
C ASN A 43 10.45 1.20 -6.19
N TYR A 44 9.83 0.10 -5.74
CA TYR A 44 10.07 -1.24 -6.25
C TYR A 44 9.66 -1.33 -7.71
N THR A 45 10.59 -1.76 -8.56
CA THR A 45 10.37 -1.80 -10.00
C THR A 45 9.68 -3.09 -10.40
N VAL A 46 8.55 -2.95 -11.09
CA VAL A 46 7.75 -4.06 -11.62
C VAL A 46 7.89 -4.07 -13.14
N ASP A 47 8.13 -5.26 -13.69
CA ASP A 47 8.05 -5.50 -15.13
C ASP A 47 6.58 -5.75 -15.51
N MET A 48 6.10 -4.97 -16.47
CA MET A 48 4.72 -5.04 -16.93
C MET A 48 4.55 -5.98 -18.14
N GLY A 49 5.60 -6.70 -18.55
CA GLY A 49 5.57 -7.67 -19.65
C GLY A 49 5.52 -7.05 -21.05
N ASN A 50 5.61 -5.73 -21.16
CA ASN A 50 5.62 -4.96 -22.42
C ASN A 50 6.89 -4.09 -22.57
N GLY A 51 7.94 -4.41 -21.83
CA GLY A 51 9.20 -3.65 -21.80
C GLY A 51 9.12 -2.33 -21.02
N ARG A 52 7.94 -1.93 -20.50
CA ARG A 52 7.82 -0.78 -19.60
C ARG A 52 8.01 -1.21 -18.16
N LYS A 53 8.89 -0.50 -17.47
CA LYS A 53 9.13 -0.65 -16.03
C LYS A 53 8.28 0.36 -15.26
N TRP A 54 7.42 -0.11 -14.39
CA TRP A 54 6.69 0.75 -13.45
C TRP A 54 7.30 0.63 -12.06
N ARG A 55 6.98 1.58 -11.19
CA ARG A 55 7.38 1.54 -9.79
C ARG A 55 6.16 1.53 -8.90
N VAL A 56 6.14 0.65 -7.92
CA VAL A 56 5.23 0.76 -6.77
C VAL A 56 5.93 1.49 -5.63
N ASP A 57 5.17 2.24 -4.82
CA ASP A 57 5.77 3.04 -3.75
C ASP A 57 6.49 2.13 -2.73
N TYR A 58 5.84 1.03 -2.32
CA TYR A 58 6.46 0.01 -1.46
C TYR A 58 6.13 -1.40 -1.92
N MET A 59 7.12 -2.28 -1.80
CA MET A 59 6.95 -3.73 -1.75
C MET A 59 7.38 -4.20 -0.37
N ILE A 60 6.49 -4.92 0.33
CA ILE A 60 6.83 -5.60 1.58
C ILE A 60 6.94 -7.10 1.34
N THR A 61 7.90 -7.74 2.02
CA THR A 61 8.13 -9.18 1.96
C THR A 61 8.18 -9.75 3.37
N ALA A 62 7.37 -10.77 3.65
CA ALA A 62 7.41 -11.52 4.90
C ALA A 62 8.58 -12.51 4.93
N SER A 63 8.91 -13.03 6.11
CA SER A 63 9.94 -14.07 6.26
C SER A 63 9.62 -15.36 5.52
N THR A 64 8.33 -15.63 5.26
CA THR A 64 7.85 -16.74 4.42
C THR A 64 8.14 -16.53 2.93
N GLY A 65 8.53 -15.32 2.52
CA GLY A 65 8.69 -14.93 1.11
C GLY A 65 7.42 -14.32 0.50
N ASP A 66 6.29 -14.32 1.22
CA ASP A 66 5.05 -13.69 0.73
C ASP A 66 5.23 -12.19 0.55
N GLN A 67 4.66 -11.66 -0.54
CA GLN A 67 4.80 -10.25 -0.90
C GLN A 67 3.47 -9.51 -0.88
N CYS A 68 3.54 -8.20 -0.63
CA CYS A 68 2.40 -7.29 -0.79
C CYS A 68 2.87 -5.91 -1.26
N ALA A 69 2.22 -5.35 -2.27
CA ALA A 69 2.48 -4.00 -2.75
C ALA A 69 1.59 -2.96 -2.06
N ILE A 70 2.15 -1.76 -1.82
CA ILE A 70 1.45 -0.63 -1.21
C ILE A 70 1.69 0.62 -2.07
N GLU A 71 0.60 1.30 -2.43
CA GLU A 71 0.65 2.64 -3.04
C GLU A 71 0.15 3.67 -2.03
N VAL A 72 0.88 4.79 -1.91
CA VAL A 72 0.54 5.88 -0.99
C VAL A 72 -0.04 7.05 -1.76
N ASP A 73 -1.33 7.27 -1.55
CA ASP A 73 -2.07 8.39 -2.14
C ASP A 73 -2.50 9.38 -1.06
N ARG A 74 -2.89 10.59 -1.47
CA ARG A 74 -3.28 11.63 -0.51
C ARG A 74 -4.73 11.44 -0.06
N ARG A 75 -5.69 11.75 -0.94
CA ARG A 75 -7.11 11.88 -0.59
C ARG A 75 -8.05 10.88 -1.26
N SER A 76 -7.63 10.37 -2.41
CA SER A 76 -8.36 9.43 -3.24
C SER A 76 -7.34 8.60 -4.03
N PRO A 77 -7.67 7.34 -4.38
CA PRO A 77 -6.79 6.49 -5.16
C PRO A 77 -6.58 7.11 -6.54
N ARG A 78 -5.33 7.20 -6.98
CA ARG A 78 -4.98 7.59 -8.35
C ARG A 78 -5.24 6.39 -9.27
N GLU A 79 -5.81 6.65 -10.45
CA GLU A 79 -6.05 5.61 -11.46
C GLU A 79 -4.78 4.79 -11.76
N ARG A 80 -3.63 5.47 -11.86
CA ARG A 80 -2.34 4.82 -12.09
C ARG A 80 -1.93 3.88 -10.95
N SER A 81 -2.23 4.23 -9.70
CA SER A 81 -1.94 3.38 -8.53
C SER A 81 -2.82 2.14 -8.53
N VAL A 82 -4.12 2.29 -8.82
CA VAL A 82 -5.05 1.17 -9.00
C VAL A 82 -4.60 0.25 -10.13
N LEU A 83 -4.24 0.81 -11.30
CA LEU A 83 -3.79 0.04 -12.46
C LEU A 83 -2.55 -0.81 -12.16
N LYS A 84 -1.52 -0.25 -11.52
CA LYS A 84 -0.33 -1.00 -11.10
C LYS A 84 -0.69 -2.20 -10.22
N LEU A 85 -1.52 -1.97 -9.20
CA LEU A 85 -1.88 -2.99 -8.22
C LEU A 85 -2.76 -4.09 -8.81
N ARG A 86 -3.63 -3.76 -9.76
CA ARG A 86 -4.38 -4.76 -10.54
C ARG A 86 -3.44 -5.68 -11.32
N MET A 87 -2.47 -5.11 -12.03
CA MET A 87 -1.53 -5.90 -12.83
C MET A 87 -0.65 -6.80 -11.95
N LEU A 88 -0.21 -6.31 -10.77
CA LEU A 88 0.49 -7.15 -9.80
C LEU A 88 -0.37 -8.29 -9.26
N ARG A 89 -1.66 -8.03 -8.98
CA ARG A 89 -2.60 -9.06 -8.56
C ARG A 89 -2.73 -10.17 -9.61
N ASP A 90 -2.75 -9.80 -10.88
CA ASP A 90 -2.81 -10.77 -11.98
C ASP A 90 -1.50 -11.61 -12.09
N GLN A 91 -0.40 -11.13 -11.51
CA GLN A 91 0.87 -11.87 -11.32
C GLN A 91 0.95 -12.60 -9.95
N GLY A 92 -0.13 -12.62 -9.18
CA GLY A 92 -0.20 -13.28 -7.87
C GLY A 92 0.30 -12.44 -6.68
N ILE A 93 0.72 -11.19 -6.90
CA ILE A 93 1.18 -10.29 -5.84
C ILE A 93 0.00 -9.39 -5.39
N PRO A 94 -0.54 -9.58 -4.19
CA PRO A 94 -1.62 -8.73 -3.69
C PRO A 94 -1.12 -7.30 -3.40
N GLY A 95 -2.04 -6.36 -3.33
CA GLY A 95 -1.73 -5.03 -2.84
C GLY A 95 -2.96 -4.17 -2.54
N PHE A 96 -2.70 -2.97 -2.03
CA PHE A 96 -3.72 -2.00 -1.64
C PHE A 96 -3.21 -0.57 -1.72
N VAL A 97 -4.14 0.38 -1.76
CA VAL A 97 -3.85 1.82 -1.67
C VAL A 97 -4.08 2.25 -0.23
N VAL A 98 -3.12 2.97 0.34
CA VAL A 98 -3.30 3.73 1.58
C VAL A 98 -3.48 5.21 1.27
N LEU A 99 -4.55 5.79 1.80
CA LEU A 99 -4.82 7.22 1.75
C LEU A 99 -4.31 7.87 3.04
N ARG A 100 -3.36 8.80 2.90
CA ARG A 100 -2.84 9.59 4.03
C ARG A 100 -3.93 10.42 4.72
N ASP A 101 -4.84 10.98 3.93
CA ASP A 101 -5.91 11.89 4.34
C ASP A 101 -7.21 11.53 3.58
N GLY A 102 -7.69 10.31 3.77
CA GLY A 102 -8.80 9.75 2.99
C GLY A 102 -10.12 10.53 3.17
N LYS A 103 -10.82 10.80 2.06
CA LYS A 103 -12.13 11.51 2.08
C LYS A 103 -13.33 10.66 2.49
N LYS A 104 -13.16 9.33 2.59
CA LYS A 104 -14.25 8.40 2.95
C LYS A 104 -13.99 7.82 4.33
N PRO A 105 -15.03 7.65 5.18
CA PRO A 105 -14.87 7.13 6.53
C PRO A 105 -14.52 5.64 6.55
N LEU A 106 -15.00 4.88 5.57
CA LEU A 106 -14.86 3.42 5.52
C LEU A 106 -13.91 3.00 4.41
N ARG A 107 -13.29 1.82 4.58
CA ARG A 107 -12.60 1.08 3.52
C ARG A 107 -13.55 0.83 2.36
N TYR A 108 -13.03 0.90 1.15
CA TYR A 108 -13.76 0.55 -0.07
C TYR A 108 -12.82 -0.08 -1.09
N SER A 109 -13.38 -0.54 -2.21
CA SER A 109 -12.61 -1.09 -3.31
C SER A 109 -12.80 -0.27 -4.59
N VAL A 110 -11.74 -0.18 -5.39
CA VAL A 110 -11.76 0.30 -6.78
C VAL A 110 -11.16 -0.80 -7.64
N ASP A 111 -11.94 -1.35 -8.57
CA ASP A 111 -11.52 -2.45 -9.46
C ASP A 111 -10.92 -3.68 -8.73
N GLY A 112 -11.43 -3.96 -7.53
CA GLY A 112 -10.93 -5.06 -6.68
C GLY A 112 -9.61 -4.77 -5.97
N VAL A 113 -9.13 -3.52 -5.99
CA VAL A 113 -8.02 -3.03 -5.15
C VAL A 113 -8.61 -2.40 -3.89
N ASP A 114 -8.16 -2.84 -2.72
CA ASP A 114 -8.58 -2.24 -1.46
C ASP A 114 -8.00 -0.85 -1.30
N VAL A 115 -8.81 0.08 -0.80
CA VAL A 115 -8.45 1.44 -0.49
C VAL A 115 -8.75 1.70 0.98
N ILE A 116 -7.69 1.90 1.74
CA ILE A 116 -7.76 2.15 3.18
C ILE A 116 -7.34 3.58 3.48
N ARG A 117 -7.57 4.02 4.72
CA ARG A 117 -7.09 5.30 5.23
C ARG A 117 -6.14 5.08 6.38
N ALA A 118 -5.06 5.84 6.42
CA ALA A 118 -4.07 5.74 7.48
C ALA A 118 -4.48 6.48 8.77
N THR A 119 -5.30 7.53 8.65
CA THR A 119 -5.69 8.40 9.76
C THR A 119 -7.16 8.22 10.14
N PRO A 120 -7.58 8.49 11.39
CA PRO A 120 -9.00 8.57 11.77
C PRO A 120 -9.78 9.54 10.87
N PHE A 121 -11.08 9.29 10.68
CA PHE A 121 -11.93 10.23 9.94
C PHE A 121 -12.14 11.52 10.73
N LYS A 122 -12.04 12.64 10.04
CA LYS A 122 -12.30 13.98 10.55
C LYS A 122 -13.54 14.53 9.86
#